data_AF-A0A2Z7D294-F1
#
_entry.id   AF-A0A2Z7D294-F1
#
_cell.length_a   1.000
_cell.length_b   1.000
_cell.length_c   1.000
_cell.angle_alpha   90.00
_cell.angle_beta   90.00
_cell.angle_gamma   90.00
#
_symmetry.space_group_name_H-M   'P 1'
#
loop_
_entity.id
_entity.type
_entity.pdbx_description
1 polymer ?
#
loop_
_entity_poly.entity_id
_entity_poly.type
_entity_poly.pdbx_seq_one_letter_code
_entity_poly.pdbx_strand_id
1 'polypeptide(L)'
;MEGYRIVRGVANKYCDGRILIVQEGGYHVTYSAYCLHATLEGVLLIPIPLLSDPIAYYPEGESLAILAIESMKEYHQQFVPFLK
;
A
#
# COMPACT_ATOMS: atom_id res chain seq x y z
N MET A 1 -5.08 -2.51 3.68
CA MET A 1 -5.87 -2.96 2.51
C MET A 1 -6.49 -1.82 1.70
N GLU A 2 -6.93 -0.72 2.32
CA GLU A 2 -7.64 0.36 1.61
C GLU A 2 -6.88 0.89 0.37
N GLY A 3 -5.55 1.04 0.47
CA GLY A 3 -4.71 1.47 -0.64
C GLY A 3 -4.87 0.63 -1.92
N TYR A 4 -4.97 -0.70 -1.79
CA TYR A 4 -5.11 -1.59 -2.95
C TYR A 4 -6.52 -1.57 -3.55
N ARG A 5 -7.54 -1.32 -2.73
CA ARG A 5 -8.92 -1.08 -3.20
C ARG A 5 -8.99 0.24 -3.98
N ILE A 6 -8.27 1.27 -3.55
CA ILE A 6 -8.12 2.53 -4.29
C ILE A 6 -7.49 2.28 -5.66
N VAL A 7 -6.40 1.50 -5.74
CA VAL A 7 -5.77 1.14 -7.04
C VAL A 7 -6.78 0.46 -7.97
N ARG A 8 -7.56 -0.51 -7.45
CA ARG A 8 -8.64 -1.14 -8.23
C ARG A 8 -9.70 -0.12 -8.69
N GLY A 9 -10.12 0.78 -7.80
CA GLY A 9 -11.09 1.83 -8.14
C GLY A 9 -10.61 2.75 -9.26
N VAL A 10 -9.35 3.18 -9.20
CA VAL A 10 -8.70 3.99 -10.25
C VAL A 10 -8.64 3.22 -11.56
N ALA A 11 -8.25 1.95 -11.53
CA ALA A 11 -8.17 1.13 -12.73
C ALA A 11 -9.55 0.91 -13.39
N ASN A 12 -10.58 0.64 -12.58
CA ASN A 12 -11.95 0.53 -13.08
C ASN A 12 -12.43 1.83 -13.73
N LYS A 13 -12.02 2.99 -13.19
CA LYS A 13 -12.43 4.30 -13.70
C LYS A 13 -11.74 4.69 -15.01
N TYR A 14 -10.46 4.35 -15.17
CA TYR A 14 -9.65 4.93 -16.25
C TYR A 14 -9.05 3.92 -17.25
N CYS A 15 -9.10 2.62 -16.98
CA CYS A 15 -8.52 1.60 -17.87
C CYS A 15 -9.31 0.27 -17.90
N ASP A 16 -10.64 0.34 -17.76
CA ASP A 16 -11.55 -0.83 -17.78
C ASP A 16 -11.13 -1.94 -16.80
N GLY A 17 -10.56 -1.57 -15.66
CA GLY A 17 -10.12 -2.51 -14.64
C GLY A 17 -8.86 -3.29 -15.01
N ARG A 18 -8.14 -2.93 -16.08
CA ARG A 18 -6.87 -3.56 -16.44
C ARG A 18 -5.78 -3.16 -15.45
N ILE A 19 -5.16 -4.14 -14.80
CA ILE A 19 -4.06 -3.94 -13.85
C ILE A 19 -2.98 -4.96 -14.19
N LEU A 20 -1.73 -4.49 -14.27
CA LEU A 20 -0.53 -5.33 -14.27
C LEU A 20 0.26 -4.99 -13.00
N ILE A 21 0.56 -6.01 -12.20
CA ILE A 21 1.38 -5.87 -10.99
C ILE A 21 2.69 -6.61 -11.27
N VAL A 22 3.81 -5.93 -11.08
CA VAL A 22 5.15 -6.49 -11.25
C VAL A 22 5.80 -6.58 -9.88
N GLN A 23 6.28 -7.76 -9.52
CA GLN A 23 6.99 -7.97 -8.26
C GLN A 23 8.41 -7.41 -8.39
N GLU A 24 8.77 -6.52 -7.48
CA GLU A 24 10.11 -5.94 -7.38
C GLU A 24 10.87 -6.59 -6.20
N GLY A 25 11.19 -5.83 -5.17
CA GLY A 25 11.86 -6.32 -3.96
C GLY A 25 10.94 -7.09 -3.01
N GLY A 26 11.49 -7.49 -1.86
CA GLY A 26 10.77 -8.29 -0.85
C GLY A 26 11.74 -9.08 -0.01
N TYR A 27 12.43 -8.40 0.91
CA TYR A 27 13.62 -8.96 1.58
C TYR A 27 13.30 -9.69 2.89
N HIS A 28 12.12 -9.45 3.47
CA HIS A 28 11.67 -10.15 4.66
C HIS A 28 10.99 -11.47 4.25
N VAL A 29 11.80 -12.52 4.06
CA VAL A 29 11.38 -13.81 3.46
C VAL A 29 10.08 -14.37 4.02
N THR A 30 9.87 -14.28 5.34
CA THR A 30 8.68 -14.82 6.00
C THR A 30 7.47 -13.89 5.99
N TYR A 31 7.66 -12.59 5.74
CA TYR A 31 6.61 -11.57 5.85
C TYR A 31 6.14 -11.03 4.50
N SER A 32 7.01 -11.06 3.48
CA SER A 32 6.67 -10.63 2.12
C SER A 32 5.48 -11.37 1.54
N ALA A 33 5.28 -12.64 1.92
CA ALA A 33 4.11 -13.43 1.54
C ALA A 33 2.80 -12.81 2.05
N TYR A 34 2.75 -12.32 3.31
CA TYR A 34 1.59 -11.64 3.86
C TYR A 34 1.34 -10.30 3.16
N CYS A 35 2.40 -9.54 2.85
CA CYS A 35 2.28 -8.28 2.11
C CYS A 35 1.69 -8.49 0.70
N LEU A 36 2.17 -9.50 -0.03
CA LEU A 36 1.64 -9.86 -1.34
C LEU A 36 0.19 -10.35 -1.24
N HIS A 37 -0.13 -11.17 -0.23
CA HIS A 37 -1.49 -11.66 0.00
C HIS A 37 -2.47 -10.50 0.19
N ALA A 38 -2.18 -9.57 1.11
CA ALA A 38 -3.01 -8.40 1.35
C ALA A 38 -3.13 -7.47 0.13
N THR A 39 -2.08 -7.40 -0.70
CA THR A 39 -2.11 -6.71 -1.99
C THR A 39 -3.17 -7.32 -2.91
N LEU A 40 -3.14 -8.64 -3.09
CA LEU A 40 -4.07 -9.35 -3.96
C LEU A 40 -5.50 -9.30 -3.44
N GLU A 41 -5.72 -9.46 -2.13
CA GLU A 41 -7.05 -9.34 -1.53
C GLU A 41 -7.69 -7.98 -1.82
N GLY A 42 -6.92 -6.89 -1.67
CA GLY A 42 -7.42 -5.56 -1.95
C GLY A 42 -7.67 -5.30 -3.44
N VAL A 43 -6.78 -5.76 -4.32
CA VAL A 43 -6.94 -5.64 -5.78
C VAL A 43 -8.11 -6.48 -6.29
N LEU A 44 -8.37 -7.64 -5.70
CA LEU A 44 -9.50 -8.51 -6.05
C LEU A 44 -10.80 -8.12 -5.32
N LEU A 45 -10.78 -7.05 -4.52
CA LEU A 45 -11.93 -6.55 -3.75
C LEU A 45 -12.54 -7.59 -2.81
N ILE A 46 -11.70 -8.47 -2.24
CA ILE A 46 -12.17 -9.42 -1.23
C ILE A 46 -12.72 -8.62 -0.04
N PRO A 47 -13.95 -8.89 0.41
CA PRO A 47 -14.63 -8.04 1.40
C PRO A 47 -14.05 -8.19 2.81
N ILE A 48 -13.43 -9.33 3.11
CA ILE A 48 -12.93 -9.69 4.43
C ILE A 48 -11.55 -10.37 4.26
N PRO A 49 -10.55 -10.10 5.13
CA PRO A 49 -9.29 -10.83 5.06
C PRO A 49 -9.52 -12.34 5.16
N LEU A 50 -8.92 -13.10 4.25
CA LEU A 50 -8.87 -14.56 4.25
C LEU A 50 -7.74 -15.06 5.16
N LEU A 51 -6.70 -14.25 5.34
CA LEU A 51 -5.56 -14.55 6.20
C LEU A 51 -5.33 -13.42 7.20
N SER A 52 -5.27 -13.75 8.49
CA SER A 52 -4.85 -12.79 9.52
C SER A 52 -3.35 -12.56 9.46
N ASP A 53 -2.93 -11.31 9.56
CA ASP A 53 -1.54 -10.93 9.68
C ASP A 53 -1.07 -11.07 11.14
N PRO A 54 -0.14 -11.98 11.45
CA PRO A 54 0.32 -12.21 12.82
C PRO A 54 1.30 -11.15 13.34
N ILE A 55 1.85 -10.30 12.46
CA ILE A 55 2.79 -9.24 12.83
C ILE A 55 2.06 -7.91 12.84
N ALA A 56 1.40 -7.54 11.73
CA ALA A 56 0.73 -6.26 11.46
C ALA A 56 1.64 -5.02 11.53
N TYR A 57 2.35 -4.83 12.64
CA TYR A 57 3.31 -3.76 12.88
C TYR A 57 4.38 -4.19 13.88
N TYR A 58 5.60 -3.68 13.73
CA TYR A 58 6.63 -3.83 14.76
C TYR A 58 6.37 -2.84 15.90
N PRO A 59 6.62 -3.22 17.17
CA PRO A 59 6.43 -2.35 18.33
C PRO A 59 7.58 -1.34 18.47
N GLU A 60 7.80 -0.55 17.43
CA GLU A 60 8.82 0.50 17.39
C GLU A 60 8.24 1.85 17.85
N GLY A 61 9.13 2.78 18.21
CA GLY A 61 8.72 4.14 18.58
C GLY A 61 8.18 4.92 17.37
N GLU A 62 6.99 5.48 17.51
CA GLU A 62 6.28 6.18 16.41
C GLU A 62 6.94 7.51 16.00
N SER A 63 7.83 8.07 16.81
CA SER A 63 8.42 9.40 16.59
C SER A 63 9.14 9.52 15.25
N LEU A 64 9.90 8.49 14.85
CA LEU A 64 10.58 8.46 13.55
C LEU A 64 9.60 8.40 12.38
N ALA A 65 8.54 7.60 12.50
CA ALA A 65 7.52 7.48 11.46
C ALA A 65 6.76 8.81 11.28
N ILE A 66 6.43 9.49 12.38
CA ILE A 66 5.77 10.80 12.34
C ILE A 66 6.66 11.83 11.64
N LEU A 67 7.95 11.90 11.98
CA LEU A 67 8.90 12.82 11.32
C LEU A 67 9.04 12.51 9.82
N ALA A 68 9.06 11.24 9.44
CA ALA A 68 9.11 10.85 8.03
C ALA A 68 7.84 11.28 7.28
N ILE A 69 6.65 11.14 7.88
CA ILE A 69 5.38 11.59 7.30
C ILE A 69 5.38 13.09 7.07
N GLU A 70 5.81 13.90 8.04
CA GLU A 70 5.87 15.36 7.89
C GLU A 70 6.86 15.76 6.78
N SER A 71 8.04 15.14 6.73
CA SER A 71 9.00 15.38 5.65
C SER A 71 8.42 15.02 4.27
N MET A 72 7.67 13.92 4.15
CA MET A 72 7.01 13.55 2.88
C MET A 72 5.95 14.56 2.47
N LYS A 73 5.17 15.11 3.42
CA LYS A 73 4.16 16.15 3.13
C LYS A 73 4.81 17.43 2.62
N GLU A 74 5.86 17.90 3.28
CA GLU A 74 6.63 19.08 2.87
C GLU A 74 7.20 18.89 1.46
N TYR A 75 7.85 17.74 1.20
CA TYR A 75 8.36 17.40 -0.12
C TYR A 75 7.24 17.41 -1.17
N HIS A 76 6.11 16.78 -0.89
CA HIS A 76 5.00 16.69 -1.84
C HIS A 76 4.44 18.09 -2.18
N GLN A 77 4.31 18.97 -1.19
CA GLN A 77 3.87 20.36 -1.41
C GLN A 77 4.86 21.16 -2.27
N GLN A 78 6.16 20.94 -2.08
CA GLN A 78 7.20 21.69 -2.78
C GLN A 78 7.44 21.18 -4.21
N PHE A 79 7.45 19.86 -4.41
CA PHE A 79 7.94 19.24 -5.66
C PHE A 79 6.85 18.59 -6.51
N VAL A 80 5.63 18.44 -6.01
CA VAL A 80 4.51 17.84 -6.75
C VAL A 80 3.34 18.83 -6.89
N PRO A 81 3.57 20.02 -7.50
CA PRO A 81 2.60 21.11 -7.49
C PRO A 81 1.35 20.86 -8.34
N PHE A 82 1.40 19.86 -9.23
CA PHE A 82 0.33 19.51 -10.17
C PHE A 82 -0.74 18.58 -9.57
N LEU A 83 -0.55 18.11 -8.33
CA LEU A 83 -1.53 17.32 -7.58
C LEU A 83 -2.42 18.19 -6.65
N LYS A 84 -2.49 19.50 -6.91
CA LYS A 84 -3.39 20.45 -6.23
C LYS A 84 -4.80 20.42 -6.81
#